data_AF-A0A2E7H1S6-F1
#
_entry.id   AF-A0A2E7H1S6-F1
#
_cell.length_a   1.000
_cell.length_b   1.000
_cell.length_c   1.000
_cell.angle_alpha   90.00
_cell.angle_beta   90.00
_cell.angle_gamma   90.00
#
_symmetry.space_group_name_H-M   'P 1'
#
loop_
_entity.id
_entity.type
_entity.pdbx_description
1 polymer ?
#
loop_
_entity_poly.entity_id
_entity_poly.type
_entity_poly.pdbx_seq_one_letter_code
_entity_poly.pdbx_strand_id
1 'polypeptide(L)'
;MSTAQEWSKLLDRAATLGRAAGIDAAAWWQQNALGGRNTASARDIAEHAAKLLAMYDDGDPSLEEYWPSMSGEWADEPTPARLYAELGVDADADTDDFELCHAWEDAASEAMNDAVIGYLQDAVKAAQGGDE
;
A
#
# COMPACT_ATOMS: atom_id res chain seq x y z
N MET A 1 -15.76 -26.78 11.67
CA MET A 1 -16.61 -25.57 11.53
C MET A 1 -17.42 -25.76 10.25
N SER A 2 -18.33 -24.86 9.87
CA SER A 2 -18.88 -24.95 8.51
C SER A 2 -17.82 -24.50 7.50
N THR A 3 -17.84 -25.04 6.30
CA THR A 3 -16.92 -24.66 5.21
C THR A 3 -16.95 -23.15 4.92
N ALA A 4 -18.10 -22.51 5.07
CA ALA A 4 -18.25 -21.06 4.94
C ALA A 4 -17.52 -20.26 6.04
N GLN A 5 -17.49 -20.75 7.29
CA GLN A 5 -16.76 -20.09 8.38
C GLN A 5 -15.24 -20.25 8.24
N GLU A 6 -14.81 -21.37 7.65
CA GLU A 6 -13.39 -21.61 7.35
C GLU A 6 -12.93 -20.73 6.19
N TRP A 7 -13.74 -20.59 5.13
CA TRP A 7 -13.48 -19.70 4.00
C TRP A 7 -13.38 -18.22 4.41
N SER A 8 -14.33 -17.72 5.20
CA SER A 8 -14.30 -16.34 5.71
C SER A 8 -13.00 -16.02 6.46
N LYS A 9 -12.46 -16.97 7.23
CA LYS A 9 -11.20 -16.78 7.95
C LYS A 9 -9.99 -16.73 7.02
N LEU A 10 -10.03 -17.46 5.91
CA LEU A 10 -8.97 -17.41 4.90
C LEU A 10 -8.96 -16.06 4.20
N LEU A 11 -10.14 -15.52 3.84
CA LEU A 11 -10.30 -14.18 3.29
C LEU A 11 -9.79 -13.10 4.26
N ASP A 12 -10.18 -13.16 5.53
CA ASP A 12 -9.72 -12.21 6.56
C ASP A 12 -8.18 -12.25 6.71
N ARG A 13 -7.60 -13.44 6.60
CA ARG A 13 -6.14 -13.61 6.71
C ARG A 13 -5.42 -13.14 5.45
N ALA A 14 -5.97 -13.39 4.27
CA ALA A 14 -5.47 -12.84 3.01
C ALA A 14 -5.47 -11.30 3.05
N ALA A 15 -6.57 -10.69 3.49
CA ALA A 15 -6.66 -9.24 3.67
C ALA A 15 -5.67 -8.71 4.72
N THR A 16 -5.43 -9.45 5.80
CA THR A 16 -4.41 -9.07 6.81
C THR A 16 -3.00 -9.05 6.22
N LEU A 17 -2.65 -10.06 5.42
CA LEU A 17 -1.37 -10.11 4.71
C LEU A 17 -1.26 -8.99 3.68
N GLY A 18 -2.34 -8.72 2.93
CA GLY A 18 -2.41 -7.63 1.96
C GLY A 18 -2.17 -6.28 2.61
N ARG A 19 -2.88 -5.99 3.70
CA ARG A 19 -2.71 -4.75 4.47
C ARG A 19 -1.26 -4.53 4.93
N ALA A 20 -0.59 -5.58 5.41
CA ALA A 20 0.81 -5.49 5.82
C ALA A 20 1.72 -5.15 4.63
N ALA A 21 1.54 -5.84 3.50
CA ALA A 21 2.30 -5.57 2.28
C ALA A 21 2.08 -4.15 1.74
N GLY A 22 0.83 -3.65 1.77
CA GLY A 22 0.50 -2.28 1.35
C GLY A 22 1.21 -1.22 2.21
N ILE A 23 1.27 -1.43 3.53
CA ILE A 23 1.99 -0.53 4.45
C ILE A 23 3.49 -0.55 4.17
N ASP A 24 4.08 -1.74 3.96
CA ASP A 24 5.50 -1.88 3.66
C ASP A 24 5.87 -1.23 2.32
N ALA A 25 5.04 -1.41 1.29
CA ALA A 25 5.18 -0.74 0.00
C ALA A 25 5.11 0.80 0.13
N ALA A 26 4.15 1.31 0.91
CA ALA A 26 4.05 2.75 1.18
C ALA A 26 5.30 3.30 1.90
N ALA A 27 5.88 2.54 2.83
CA ALA A 27 7.11 2.92 3.52
C ALA A 27 8.32 2.96 2.58
N TRP A 28 8.42 2.02 1.63
CA TRP A 28 9.43 2.05 0.57
C TRP A 28 9.27 3.25 -0.35
N TRP A 29 8.05 3.53 -0.80
CA TRP A 29 7.75 4.72 -1.59
C TRP A 29 8.13 5.99 -0.83
N GLN A 30 7.75 6.10 0.45
CA GLN A 30 8.06 7.25 1.29
C GLN A 30 9.57 7.49 1.39
N GLN A 31 10.38 6.43 1.55
CA GLN A 31 11.83 6.57 1.59
C GLN A 31 12.45 7.08 0.28
N ASN A 32 11.88 6.72 -0.87
CA ASN A 32 12.39 7.17 -2.17
C ASN A 32 11.84 8.54 -2.58
N ALA A 33 10.55 8.79 -2.36
CA ALA A 33 9.87 10.02 -2.75
C ALA A 33 10.11 11.17 -1.76
N LEU A 34 10.08 10.88 -0.45
CA LEU A 34 10.12 11.87 0.63
C LEU A 34 11.33 11.72 1.58
N GLY A 35 12.04 10.58 1.54
CA GLY A 35 13.04 10.19 2.55
C GLY A 35 14.50 10.19 2.06
N GLY A 36 15.40 9.65 2.89
CA GLY A 36 16.84 9.99 3.00
C GLY A 36 17.78 9.85 1.79
N ARG A 37 17.30 9.46 0.61
CA ARG A 37 18.03 9.65 -0.66
C ARG A 37 17.71 10.99 -1.32
N ASN A 38 16.60 11.61 -0.94
CA ASN A 38 16.20 12.94 -1.34
C ASN A 38 17.01 13.96 -0.52
N THR A 39 17.87 14.72 -1.18
CA THR A 39 18.68 15.79 -0.57
C THR A 39 17.89 17.10 -0.42
N ALA A 40 16.60 17.09 -0.77
CA ALA A 40 15.74 18.24 -0.69
C ALA A 40 15.51 18.68 0.76
N SER A 41 15.26 19.96 0.97
CA SER A 41 14.98 20.48 2.30
C SER A 41 13.61 20.00 2.80
N ALA A 42 13.38 20.05 4.12
CA ALA A 42 12.07 19.75 4.70
C ALA A 42 10.95 20.59 4.06
N ARG A 43 11.27 21.84 3.68
CA ARG A 43 10.36 22.72 2.95
C ARG A 43 10.02 22.19 1.56
N ASP A 44 11.03 21.79 0.79
CA ASP A 44 10.81 21.25 -0.57
C ASP A 44 9.98 19.97 -0.54
N ILE A 45 10.23 19.09 0.45
CA ILE A 45 9.46 17.87 0.68
C ILE A 45 8.01 18.21 0.98
N ALA A 46 7.76 19.19 1.86
CA ALA A 46 6.40 19.62 2.19
C ALA A 46 5.67 20.29 1.02
N GLU A 47 6.36 21.11 0.23
CA GLU A 47 5.79 21.73 -0.98
C GLU A 47 5.45 20.66 -2.03
N HIS A 48 6.29 19.64 -2.20
CA HIS A 48 5.99 18.51 -3.08
C HIS A 48 4.81 17.69 -2.55
N ALA A 49 4.80 17.38 -1.24
CA ALA A 49 3.73 16.61 -0.62
C ALA A 49 2.36 17.32 -0.73
N ALA A 50 2.32 18.63 -0.53
CA ALA A 50 1.11 19.44 -0.70
C ALA A 50 0.58 19.40 -2.15
N LYS A 51 1.47 19.38 -3.16
CA LYS A 51 1.06 19.24 -4.57
C LYS A 51 0.44 17.88 -4.84
N LEU A 52 1.06 16.80 -4.34
CA LEU A 52 0.53 15.45 -4.53
C LEU A 52 -0.83 15.27 -3.85
N LEU A 53 -1.04 15.85 -2.66
CA LEU A 53 -2.34 15.85 -2.00
C LEU A 53 -3.39 16.63 -2.81
N ALA A 54 -3.04 17.80 -3.35
CA ALA A 54 -3.96 18.56 -4.19
C ALA A 54 -4.35 17.78 -5.46
N MET A 55 -3.38 17.13 -6.11
CA MET A 55 -3.64 16.26 -7.26
C MET A 55 -4.55 15.08 -6.90
N TYR A 56 -4.37 14.48 -5.72
CA TYR A 56 -5.22 13.41 -5.21
C TYR A 56 -6.66 13.88 -4.98
N ASP A 57 -6.83 15.03 -4.32
CA ASP A 57 -8.15 15.61 -4.05
C ASP A 57 -8.88 16.03 -5.33
N ASP A 58 -8.15 16.53 -6.34
CA ASP A 58 -8.68 16.94 -7.63
C ASP A 58 -8.95 15.76 -8.58
N GLY A 59 -8.52 14.53 -8.22
CA GLY A 59 -8.59 13.36 -9.10
C GLY A 59 -7.75 13.55 -10.37
N ASP A 60 -6.61 14.25 -10.27
CA ASP A 60 -5.74 14.55 -11.39
C ASP A 60 -5.11 13.24 -11.94
N PRO A 61 -5.38 12.87 -13.20
CA PRO A 61 -4.82 11.64 -13.78
C PRO A 61 -3.29 11.65 -13.86
N SER A 62 -2.64 12.83 -13.86
CA SER A 62 -1.18 12.91 -13.82
C SER A 62 -0.59 12.43 -12.48
N LEU A 63 -1.41 12.22 -11.45
CA LEU A 63 -0.96 11.66 -10.19
C LEU A 63 -0.37 10.25 -10.36
N GLU A 64 -0.84 9.48 -11.34
CA GLU A 64 -0.39 8.11 -11.60
C GLU A 64 1.13 8.03 -11.84
N GLU A 65 1.76 9.08 -12.36
CA GLU A 65 3.22 9.13 -12.57
C GLU A 65 4.02 9.27 -11.26
N TYR A 66 3.38 9.72 -10.19
CA TYR A 66 4.02 10.01 -8.89
C TYR A 66 3.56 9.07 -7.78
N TRP A 67 2.42 8.42 -7.96
CA TRP A 67 1.82 7.54 -6.99
C TRP A 67 2.50 6.16 -6.98
N PRO A 68 2.62 5.49 -5.82
CA PRO A 68 3.17 4.15 -5.81
C PRO A 68 2.27 3.19 -6.58
N SER A 69 2.90 2.35 -7.40
CA SER A 69 2.27 1.20 -8.04
C SER A 69 2.61 -0.07 -7.26
N MET A 70 1.62 -0.92 -7.01
CA MET A 70 1.85 -2.29 -6.50
C MET A 70 2.38 -3.24 -7.59
N SER A 71 3.13 -2.72 -8.55
CA SER A 71 3.73 -3.47 -9.65
C SER A 71 5.20 -3.06 -9.81
N GLY A 72 6.02 -3.97 -10.33
CA GLY A 72 7.44 -3.74 -10.55
C GLY A 72 8.29 -4.00 -9.31
N GLU A 73 9.39 -3.26 -9.15
CA GLU A 73 10.40 -3.47 -8.09
C GLU A 73 9.91 -3.15 -6.67
N TRP A 74 8.71 -2.56 -6.56
CA TRP A 74 8.09 -2.14 -5.30
C TRP A 74 6.98 -3.10 -4.83
N ALA A 75 6.64 -4.08 -5.66
CA ALA A 75 5.75 -5.17 -5.29
C ALA A 75 6.57 -6.23 -4.56
N ASP A 76 6.66 -6.15 -3.24
CA ASP A 76 7.10 -7.30 -2.46
C ASP A 76 6.04 -8.42 -2.67
N GLU A 77 6.51 -9.57 -3.15
CA GLU A 77 5.70 -10.78 -3.33
C GLU A 77 4.85 -11.06 -2.07
N PRO A 78 3.59 -11.45 -2.30
CA PRO A 78 3.37 -12.85 -2.61
C PRO A 78 2.84 -13.06 -4.03
N THR A 79 3.47 -13.98 -4.77
CA THR A 79 2.79 -14.65 -5.88
C THR A 79 1.59 -15.45 -5.34
N PRO A 80 0.56 -15.75 -6.15
CA PRO A 80 -0.59 -16.53 -5.68
C PRO A 80 -0.20 -17.82 -4.95
N ALA A 81 0.80 -18.56 -5.47
CA ALA A 81 1.32 -19.77 -4.85
C ALA A 81 1.92 -19.53 -3.44
N ARG A 82 2.59 -18.40 -3.22
CA ARG A 82 3.15 -18.04 -1.93
C ARG A 82 2.06 -17.60 -0.95
N LEU A 83 1.07 -16.84 -1.42
CA LEU A 83 -0.10 -16.47 -0.62
C LEU A 83 -0.83 -17.74 -0.13
N TYR A 84 -1.06 -18.72 -0.99
CA TYR A 84 -1.70 -19.97 -0.60
C TYR A 84 -0.87 -20.78 0.39
N ALA A 85 0.45 -20.87 0.18
CA ALA A 85 1.34 -21.50 1.15
C ALA A 85 1.27 -20.83 2.54
N GLU A 86 1.21 -19.50 2.59
CA GLU A 86 1.06 -18.73 3.84
C GLU A 86 -0.31 -18.88 4.50
N LEU A 87 -1.35 -19.13 3.70
CA LEU A 87 -2.71 -19.42 4.16
C LEU A 87 -2.93 -20.90 4.52
N GLY A 88 -1.99 -21.79 4.16
CA GLY A 88 -2.12 -23.23 4.34
C GLY A 88 -3.13 -23.87 3.39
N VAL A 89 -3.37 -23.25 2.24
CA VAL A 89 -4.23 -23.74 1.16
C VAL A 89 -3.36 -24.49 0.15
N ASP A 90 -3.83 -25.65 -0.29
CA ASP A 90 -3.18 -26.41 -1.35
C ASP A 90 -3.37 -25.67 -2.69
N ALA A 91 -2.29 -25.22 -3.32
CA ALA A 91 -2.34 -24.47 -4.57
C ALA A 91 -2.83 -25.31 -5.77
N ASP A 92 -2.89 -26.64 -5.61
CA ASP A 92 -3.45 -27.56 -6.60
C ASP A 92 -4.93 -27.90 -6.32
N ALA A 93 -5.52 -27.36 -5.24
CA ALA A 93 -6.94 -27.46 -5.02
C ALA A 93 -7.66 -26.56 -6.03
N ASP A 94 -8.73 -27.08 -6.64
CA ASP A 94 -9.64 -26.33 -7.53
C ASP A 94 -10.50 -25.36 -6.69
N THR A 95 -9.84 -24.53 -5.89
CA THR A 95 -10.44 -23.48 -5.07
C THR A 95 -10.74 -22.26 -5.95
N ASP A 96 -11.74 -21.46 -5.56
CA ASP A 96 -11.99 -20.14 -6.18
C ASP A 96 -10.85 -19.17 -5.79
N ASP A 97 -9.67 -19.50 -6.31
CA ASP A 97 -8.34 -18.93 -6.08
C ASP A 97 -8.30 -17.41 -6.23
N PHE A 98 -9.15 -16.89 -7.09
CA PHE A 98 -9.26 -15.45 -7.35
C PHE A 98 -9.79 -14.66 -6.16
N GLU A 99 -10.65 -15.22 -5.29
CA GLU A 99 -11.21 -14.46 -4.17
C GLU A 99 -10.16 -14.15 -3.09
N LEU A 100 -9.25 -15.09 -2.82
CA LEU A 100 -8.16 -14.86 -1.85
C LEU A 100 -7.15 -13.84 -2.39
N CYS A 101 -6.82 -13.93 -3.69
CA CYS A 101 -5.98 -12.94 -4.35
C CYS A 101 -6.62 -11.56 -4.33
N HIS A 102 -7.90 -11.44 -4.68
CA HIS A 102 -8.62 -10.17 -4.63
C HIS A 102 -8.70 -9.59 -3.23
N ALA A 103 -9.02 -10.42 -2.22
CA ALA A 103 -9.05 -9.96 -0.83
C ALA A 103 -7.67 -9.43 -0.36
N TRP A 104 -6.59 -10.06 -0.82
CA TRP A 104 -5.23 -9.58 -0.57
C TRP A 104 -4.94 -8.26 -1.33
N GLU A 105 -5.22 -8.20 -2.63
CA GLU A 105 -4.93 -7.06 -3.51
C GLU A 105 -5.71 -5.81 -3.10
N ASP A 106 -7.00 -5.95 -2.78
CA ASP A 106 -7.85 -4.85 -2.34
C ASP A 106 -7.34 -4.27 -1.02
N ALA A 107 -7.05 -5.15 -0.04
CA ALA A 107 -6.54 -4.72 1.26
C ALA A 107 -5.14 -4.11 1.18
N ALA A 108 -4.28 -4.60 0.28
CA ALA A 108 -2.96 -4.04 0.02
C ALA A 108 -3.07 -2.64 -0.61
N SER A 109 -3.91 -2.50 -1.64
CA SER A 109 -4.13 -1.23 -2.35
C SER A 109 -4.69 -0.15 -1.43
N GLU A 110 -5.71 -0.51 -0.64
CA GLU A 110 -6.34 0.39 0.34
C GLU A 110 -5.33 0.84 1.38
N ALA A 111 -4.61 -0.10 2.00
CA ALA A 111 -3.65 0.22 3.05
C ALA A 111 -2.45 1.03 2.54
N MET A 112 -1.98 0.75 1.32
CA MET A 112 -0.92 1.53 0.68
C MET A 112 -1.37 2.98 0.46
N ASN A 113 -2.56 3.17 -0.12
CA ASN A 113 -3.11 4.51 -0.36
C ASN A 113 -3.26 5.31 0.93
N ASP A 114 -3.86 4.71 1.96
CA ASP A 114 -4.04 5.34 3.27
C ASP A 114 -2.70 5.76 3.89
N ALA A 115 -1.69 4.89 3.84
CA ALA A 115 -0.37 5.15 4.38
C ALA A 115 0.36 6.27 3.62
N VAL A 116 0.29 6.28 2.28
CA VAL A 116 0.88 7.33 1.43
C VAL A 116 0.27 8.69 1.77
N ILE A 117 -1.05 8.77 1.86
CA ILE A 117 -1.76 9.99 2.24
C ILE A 117 -1.32 10.44 3.64
N GLY A 118 -1.21 9.51 4.60
CA GLY A 118 -0.70 9.79 5.94
C GLY A 118 0.70 10.41 5.92
N TYR A 119 1.64 9.83 5.16
CA TYR A 119 3.00 10.35 5.04
C TYR A 119 3.06 11.74 4.41
N LEU A 120 2.25 11.98 3.38
CA LEU A 120 2.15 13.28 2.74
C LEU A 120 1.62 14.35 3.71
N GLN A 121 0.57 14.03 4.45
CA GLN A 121 -0.01 14.93 5.45
C GLN A 121 0.98 15.24 6.57
N ASP A 122 1.74 14.24 7.03
CA ASP A 122 2.72 14.43 8.09
C ASP A 122 3.92 15.27 7.62
N ALA A 123 4.35 15.14 6.36
CA ALA A 123 5.36 16.01 5.77
C ALA A 123 4.91 17.48 5.74
N VAL A 124 3.65 17.75 5.36
CA VAL A 124 3.08 19.10 5.37
C VAL A 124 2.99 19.67 6.78
N LYS A 125 2.50 18.89 7.76
CA LYS A 125 2.41 19.31 9.17
C LYS A 125 3.79 19.61 9.76
N ALA A 126 4.79 18.78 9.47
CA ALA A 126 6.14 18.95 9.99
C ALA A 126 6.77 20.29 9.56
N ALA A 127 6.53 20.73 8.32
CA ALA A 127 6.99 22.03 7.85
C ALA A 127 6.24 23.22 8.49
N GLN A 128 4.98 23.05 8.86
CA GLN A 128 4.18 24.09 9.54
C GLN A 128 4.53 24.25 11.02
N GLY A 129 5.01 23.19 11.67
CA GLY A 129 5.41 23.19 13.09
C GLY A 129 6.89 23.55 13.34
N GLY A 130 7.69 23.78 12.30
CA GLY A 130 9.13 24.07 12.40
C GLY A 130 9.50 25.55 12.53
N ASP A 131 8.50 26.45 12.61
CA ASP A 131 8.67 27.90 12.66
C ASP A 131 8.58 28.49 14.10
N GLU A 132 8.70 27.67 15.15
CA GLU A 132 8.77 28.11 16.57
C GLU A 132 10.19 28.14 17.16
#